data_AF-A0A553PZJ5-F1
#
_entry.id   AF-A0A553PZJ5-F1
#
_cell.length_a   1.000
_cell.length_b   1.000
_cell.length_c   1.000
_cell.angle_alpha   90.00
_cell.angle_beta   90.00
_cell.angle_gamma   90.00
#
_symmetry.space_group_name_H-M   'P 1'
#
loop_
_entity.id
_entity.type
_entity.pdbx_description
1 polymer ?
#
loop_
_entity_poly.entity_id
_entity_poly.type
_entity_poly.pdbx_seq_one_letter_code
_entity_poly.pdbx_strand_id
1 'polypeptide(L)'
;MQLVGGHFDLEMNFIIQETESIICMVELLDKCDSTCQAEVWSMFTAVLKKSLRNLQACTDIGLIQLVLQRIDRADIMIADLLVDMLGVLANYSITVKELKLFFSKLKGEQGQWPPHAVKLLSVMKSMAQRNGPDSFFSFPGKSAAVRR
;
A
#
# COMPACT_ATOMS: atom_id res chain seq x y z
N MET A 1 1.98 -13.76 17.75
CA MET A 1 1.91 -12.63 16.81
C MET A 1 0.53 -12.04 16.88
N GLN A 2 0.44 -10.77 17.20
CA GLN A 2 -0.81 -10.04 17.34
C GLN A 2 -0.66 -8.71 16.62
N LEU A 3 -1.57 -8.39 15.70
CA LEU A 3 -1.48 -7.17 14.88
C LEU A 3 -1.57 -5.90 15.75
N VAL A 4 -2.39 -5.93 16.79
CA VAL A 4 -2.64 -4.85 17.74
C VAL A 4 -2.48 -5.36 19.18
N GLY A 5 -2.26 -4.47 20.14
CA GLY A 5 -2.26 -4.87 21.55
C GLY A 5 -3.67 -5.13 22.05
N GLY A 6 -4.00 -6.35 22.47
CA GLY A 6 -5.36 -6.71 22.91
C GLY A 6 -6.35 -7.00 21.76
N HIS A 7 -7.65 -7.12 22.06
CA HIS A 7 -8.63 -7.52 21.05
C HIS A 7 -8.75 -6.47 19.93
N PHE A 8 -8.62 -6.89 18.68
CA PHE A 8 -8.78 -6.00 17.54
C PHE A 8 -10.21 -5.49 17.43
N ASP A 9 -10.36 -4.19 17.25
CA ASP A 9 -11.65 -3.54 17.06
C ASP A 9 -11.49 -2.38 16.07
N LEU A 10 -12.35 -2.35 15.06
CA LEU A 10 -12.29 -1.36 13.98
C LEU A 10 -12.51 0.08 14.44
N GLU A 11 -13.17 0.28 15.58
CA GLU A 11 -13.51 1.60 16.14
C GLU A 11 -12.57 2.00 17.27
N MET A 12 -12.18 1.04 18.10
CA MET A 12 -11.53 1.31 19.39
C MET A 12 -10.08 0.83 19.45
N ASN A 13 -9.71 -0.24 18.73
CA ASN A 13 -8.38 -0.85 18.84
C ASN A 13 -7.85 -1.41 17.51
N PHE A 14 -7.42 -0.47 16.66
CA PHE A 14 -6.93 -0.76 15.31
C PHE A 14 -5.50 -0.26 15.07
N ILE A 15 -4.81 0.21 16.11
CA ILE A 15 -3.44 0.73 15.97
C ILE A 15 -2.47 -0.45 15.93
N ILE A 16 -1.75 -0.58 14.82
CA ILE A 16 -0.79 -1.65 14.60
C ILE A 16 0.38 -1.46 15.59
N GLN A 17 0.71 -2.53 16.31
CA GLN A 17 1.82 -2.53 17.27
C GLN A 17 2.97 -3.43 16.82
N GLU A 18 2.67 -4.56 16.18
CA GLU A 18 3.67 -5.50 15.67
C GLU A 18 3.67 -5.45 14.14
N THR A 19 4.67 -4.80 13.55
CA THR A 19 4.65 -4.50 12.11
C THR A 19 5.01 -5.73 11.26
N GLU A 20 5.79 -6.66 11.80
CA GLU A 20 6.08 -7.96 11.22
C GLU A 20 4.80 -8.81 11.03
N SER A 21 3.78 -8.59 11.89
CA SER A 21 2.48 -9.24 11.73
C SER A 21 1.76 -8.82 10.44
N ILE A 22 2.09 -7.66 9.86
CA ILE A 22 1.56 -7.26 8.54
C ILE A 22 2.12 -8.18 7.46
N ILE A 23 3.43 -8.48 7.48
CA ILE A 23 4.06 -9.35 6.49
C ILE A 23 3.42 -10.74 6.57
N CYS A 24 3.29 -11.28 7.78
CA CYS A 24 2.62 -12.56 8.03
C CYS A 24 1.17 -12.56 7.52
N MET A 25 0.40 -11.49 7.79
CA MET A 25 -0.96 -11.34 7.26
C MET A 25 -0.97 -11.43 5.72
N VAL A 26 -0.11 -10.68 5.04
CA VAL A 26 -0.04 -10.68 3.57
C VAL A 26 0.32 -12.08 3.03
N GLU A 27 1.28 -12.76 3.64
CA GLU A 27 1.70 -14.12 3.24
C GLU A 27 0.61 -15.18 3.48
N LEU A 28 -0.15 -15.05 4.58
CA LEU A 28 -1.26 -15.93 4.89
C LEU A 28 -2.42 -15.74 3.89
N LEU A 29 -2.71 -14.50 3.50
CA LEU A 29 -3.77 -14.19 2.54
C LEU A 29 -3.53 -14.84 1.17
N ASP A 30 -2.27 -15.07 0.78
CA ASP A 30 -1.94 -15.82 -0.46
C ASP A 30 -2.43 -17.28 -0.43
N LYS A 31 -2.84 -17.80 0.74
CA LYS A 31 -3.34 -19.17 0.94
C LYS A 31 -4.84 -19.24 1.20
N CYS A 32 -5.49 -18.08 1.37
CA CYS A 32 -6.91 -17.98 1.65
C CYS A 32 -7.74 -17.96 0.35
N ASP A 33 -9.01 -18.34 0.44
CA ASP A 33 -9.97 -18.11 -0.64
C ASP A 33 -10.26 -16.61 -0.84
N SER A 34 -10.83 -16.25 -2.00
CA SER A 34 -11.09 -14.86 -2.36
C SER A 34 -12.04 -14.15 -1.40
N THR A 35 -12.95 -14.86 -0.71
CA THR A 35 -13.87 -14.24 0.26
C THR A 35 -13.09 -13.76 1.48
N CYS A 36 -12.28 -14.64 2.06
CA CYS A 36 -11.42 -14.30 3.18
C CYS A 36 -10.42 -13.19 2.82
N GLN A 37 -9.81 -13.28 1.62
CA GLN A 37 -8.95 -12.22 1.12
C GLN A 37 -9.67 -10.87 1.03
N ALA A 38 -10.88 -10.86 0.46
CA ALA A 38 -11.64 -9.64 0.28
C ALA A 38 -12.02 -8.99 1.62
N GLU A 39 -12.46 -9.77 2.61
CA GLU A 39 -12.80 -9.28 3.95
C GLU A 39 -11.59 -8.63 4.63
N VAL A 40 -10.45 -9.32 4.65
CA VAL A 40 -9.25 -8.82 5.34
C VAL A 40 -8.67 -7.62 4.61
N TRP A 41 -8.58 -7.63 3.28
CA TRP A 41 -8.07 -6.48 2.52
C TRP A 41 -8.97 -5.24 2.66
N SER A 42 -10.29 -5.43 2.66
CA SER A 42 -11.24 -4.33 2.87
C SER A 42 -11.11 -3.75 4.27
N MET A 43 -11.05 -4.62 5.29
CA MET A 43 -10.87 -4.23 6.69
C MET A 43 -9.55 -3.48 6.90
N PHE A 44 -8.45 -4.03 6.37
CA PHE A 44 -7.13 -3.42 6.52
C PHE A 44 -7.07 -2.06 5.83
N THR A 45 -7.68 -1.91 4.65
CA THR A 45 -7.78 -0.61 3.97
C THR A 45 -8.55 0.42 4.81
N ALA A 46 -9.64 0.02 5.46
CA ALA A 46 -10.38 0.90 6.36
C ALA A 46 -9.54 1.36 7.55
N VAL A 47 -8.75 0.44 8.14
CA VAL A 47 -7.82 0.74 9.23
C VAL A 47 -6.71 1.71 8.81
N LEU A 48 -6.20 1.59 7.58
CA LEU A 48 -5.19 2.51 7.04
C LEU A 48 -5.76 3.91 6.81
N LYS A 49 -6.98 4.02 6.25
CA LYS A 49 -7.66 5.30 6.03
C LYS A 49 -7.88 6.08 7.34
N LYS A 50 -7.95 5.40 8.49
CA LYS A 50 -8.22 5.99 9.81
C LYS A 50 -6.97 6.40 10.61
N SER A 51 -5.75 6.00 10.21
CA SER A 51 -4.57 6.14 11.08
C SER A 51 -3.28 6.43 10.33
N LEU A 52 -2.73 7.62 10.51
CA LEU A 52 -1.37 7.97 10.06
C LEU A 52 -0.30 7.06 10.66
N ARG A 53 -0.49 6.57 11.90
CA ARG A 53 0.45 5.63 12.53
C ARG A 53 0.47 4.29 11.80
N ASN A 54 -0.69 3.80 11.36
CA ASN A 54 -0.77 2.54 10.62
C ASN A 54 -0.20 2.70 9.20
N LEU A 55 -0.43 3.86 8.58
CA LEU A 55 0.19 4.21 7.30
C LEU A 55 1.71 4.24 7.40
N GLN A 56 2.26 4.91 8.41
CA GLN A 56 3.70 4.92 8.67
C GLN A 56 4.26 3.50 8.87
N ALA A 57 3.60 2.69 9.71
CA ALA A 57 4.02 1.30 9.95
C ALA A 57 4.04 0.48 8.64
N CYS A 58 3.05 0.68 7.76
CA CYS A 58 3.01 0.03 6.45
C CYS A 58 4.09 0.53 5.49
N THR A 59 4.45 1.81 5.56
CA THR A 59 5.58 2.38 4.81
C THR A 59 6.91 1.77 5.28
N ASP A 60 7.10 1.63 6.59
CA ASP A 60 8.36 1.11 7.17
C ASP A 60 8.66 -0.33 6.74
N ILE A 61 7.63 -1.17 6.57
CA ILE A 61 7.79 -2.55 6.05
C ILE A 61 7.67 -2.67 4.54
N GLY A 62 7.43 -1.57 3.82
CA GLY A 62 7.35 -1.56 2.36
C GLY A 62 6.10 -2.28 1.82
N LEU A 63 4.93 -2.05 2.42
CA LEU A 63 3.68 -2.73 2.05
C LEU A 63 3.33 -2.55 0.57
N ILE A 64 3.62 -1.37 -0.01
CA ILE A 64 3.41 -1.11 -1.44
C ILE A 64 4.16 -2.16 -2.29
N GLN A 65 5.40 -2.50 -1.92
CA GLN A 65 6.18 -3.50 -2.66
C GLN A 65 5.54 -4.88 -2.57
N LEU A 66 5.11 -5.28 -1.36
CA LEU A 66 4.46 -6.57 -1.12
C LEU A 66 3.16 -6.72 -1.92
N VAL A 67 2.36 -5.65 -1.99
CA VAL A 67 1.11 -5.64 -2.76
C VAL A 67 1.37 -5.64 -4.26
N LEU A 68 2.30 -4.81 -4.76
CA LEU A 68 2.64 -4.77 -6.18
C LEU A 68 3.21 -6.11 -6.69
N GLN A 69 3.88 -6.88 -5.84
CA GLN A 69 4.36 -8.23 -6.21
C GLN A 69 3.22 -9.24 -6.45
N ARG A 70 2.02 -8.97 -5.93
CA ARG A 70 0.86 -9.88 -5.98
C ARG A 70 -0.17 -9.49 -7.02
N ILE A 71 -0.23 -8.22 -7.41
CA ILE A 71 -1.32 -7.68 -8.23
C ILE A 71 -1.52 -8.42 -9.55
N ASP A 72 -0.45 -8.82 -10.23
CA ASP A 72 -0.53 -9.51 -11.53
C ASP A 72 -1.26 -10.87 -11.45
N ARG A 73 -1.28 -11.48 -10.26
CA ARG A 73 -1.90 -12.79 -9.99
C ARG A 73 -3.26 -12.68 -9.30
N ALA A 74 -3.63 -11.49 -8.85
CA ALA A 74 -4.89 -11.27 -8.16
C ALA A 74 -6.05 -11.43 -9.15
N ASP A 75 -7.14 -12.04 -8.70
CA ASP A 75 -8.40 -11.99 -9.43
C ASP A 75 -8.92 -10.54 -9.51
N ILE A 76 -9.95 -10.31 -10.34
CA ILE A 76 -10.46 -8.96 -10.63
C ILE A 76 -10.91 -8.24 -9.35
N MET A 77 -11.57 -8.94 -8.42
CA MET A 77 -12.12 -8.38 -7.19
C MET A 77 -11.00 -8.05 -6.21
N ILE A 78 -10.07 -8.98 -6.00
CA ILE A 78 -8.92 -8.73 -5.13
C ILE A 78 -8.06 -7.60 -5.70
N ALA A 79 -7.86 -7.55 -7.00
CA ALA A 79 -7.14 -6.46 -7.64
C ALA A 79 -7.78 -5.08 -7.40
N ASP A 80 -9.12 -4.99 -7.38
CA ASP A 80 -9.81 -3.72 -7.04
C ASP A 80 -9.50 -3.27 -5.61
N LEU A 81 -9.52 -4.20 -4.66
CA LEU A 81 -9.20 -3.92 -3.25
C LEU A 81 -7.73 -3.53 -3.06
N LEU A 82 -6.82 -4.24 -3.72
CA LEU A 82 -5.39 -3.91 -3.70
C LEU A 82 -5.12 -2.54 -4.34
N VAL A 83 -5.83 -2.19 -5.40
CA VAL A 83 -5.72 -0.88 -6.06
C VAL A 83 -6.24 0.25 -5.17
N ASP A 84 -7.36 0.08 -4.47
CA ASP A 84 -7.84 1.05 -3.47
C ASP A 84 -6.81 1.25 -2.35
N MET A 85 -6.27 0.15 -1.81
CA MET A 85 -5.23 0.20 -0.78
C MET A 85 -3.95 0.89 -1.26
N LEU A 86 -3.45 0.53 -2.46
CA LEU A 86 -2.31 1.19 -3.08
C LEU A 86 -2.58 2.68 -3.28
N GLY A 87 -3.81 3.04 -3.63
CA GLY A 87 -4.31 4.40 -3.67
C GLY A 87 -4.08 5.12 -2.35
N VAL A 88 -4.51 4.53 -1.23
CA VAL A 88 -4.32 5.11 0.12
C VAL A 88 -2.85 5.25 0.48
N LEU A 89 -2.06 4.18 0.32
CA LEU A 89 -0.65 4.14 0.70
C LEU A 89 0.19 5.11 -0.13
N ALA A 90 0.08 5.04 -1.46
CA ALA A 90 0.89 5.87 -2.35
C ALA A 90 0.49 7.34 -2.30
N ASN A 91 -0.77 7.63 -1.93
CA ASN A 91 -1.16 8.96 -1.51
C ASN A 91 -0.38 9.35 -0.26
N TYR A 92 -0.42 8.57 0.82
CA TYR A 92 0.35 8.92 2.02
C TYR A 92 1.86 9.11 1.76
N SER A 93 2.53 8.11 1.18
CA SER A 93 3.95 8.15 0.84
C SER A 93 4.28 7.05 -0.18
N ILE A 94 5.18 7.35 -1.10
CA ILE A 94 5.75 6.36 -2.02
C ILE A 94 7.25 6.62 -2.21
N THR A 95 8.06 5.60 -2.01
CA THR A 95 9.51 5.70 -2.22
C THR A 95 9.87 5.61 -3.70
N VAL A 96 11.07 6.07 -4.07
CA VAL A 96 11.58 5.91 -5.45
C VAL A 96 11.66 4.43 -5.87
N LYS A 97 11.97 3.53 -4.93
CA LYS A 97 12.03 2.09 -5.19
C LYS A 97 10.64 1.53 -5.53
N GLU A 98 9.64 1.89 -4.74
CA GLU A 98 8.24 1.51 -4.98
C GLU A 98 7.69 2.11 -6.26
N LEU A 99 7.99 3.38 -6.54
CA LEU A 99 7.57 4.04 -7.76
C LEU A 99 8.16 3.34 -9.00
N LYS A 100 9.44 2.95 -8.98
CA LYS A 100 10.05 2.16 -10.05
C LYS A 100 9.37 0.80 -10.22
N LEU A 101 9.07 0.11 -9.11
CA LEU A 101 8.33 -1.15 -9.15
C LEU A 101 6.93 -0.95 -9.72
N PHE A 102 6.23 0.10 -9.32
CA PHE A 102 4.91 0.46 -9.84
C PHE A 102 4.94 0.64 -11.36
N PHE A 103 5.90 1.42 -11.88
CA PHE A 103 6.06 1.59 -13.33
C PHE A 103 6.39 0.28 -14.04
N SER A 104 7.13 -0.63 -13.40
CA SER A 104 7.37 -1.95 -14.00
C SER A 104 6.09 -2.76 -14.20
N LYS A 105 5.08 -2.56 -13.33
CA LYS A 105 3.74 -3.17 -13.46
C LYS A 105 2.84 -2.50 -14.50
N LEU A 106 3.27 -1.40 -15.09
CA LEU A 106 2.59 -0.74 -16.21
C LEU A 106 3.27 -1.00 -17.55
N LYS A 107 4.47 -1.56 -17.54
CA LYS A 107 5.25 -1.79 -18.74
C LYS A 107 4.64 -2.95 -19.52
N GLY A 108 3.99 -2.64 -20.63
CA GLY A 108 3.49 -3.64 -21.56
C GLY A 108 4.59 -4.42 -22.25
N GLU A 109 4.30 -5.68 -22.55
CA GLU A 109 5.13 -6.56 -23.38
C GLU A 109 4.38 -6.83 -24.69
N GLN A 110 5.10 -6.80 -25.81
CA GLN A 110 4.55 -7.09 -27.14
C GLN A 110 3.29 -6.26 -27.52
N GLY A 111 3.21 -5.02 -27.03
CA GLY A 111 2.08 -4.12 -27.29
C GLY A 111 0.82 -4.44 -26.47
N GLN A 112 0.89 -5.36 -25.52
CA GLN A 112 -0.21 -5.69 -24.61
C GLN A 112 0.04 -5.10 -23.21
N TRP A 113 -1.01 -4.56 -22.62
CA TRP A 113 -0.97 -4.12 -21.23
C TRP A 113 -0.97 -5.33 -20.29
N PRO A 114 -0.18 -5.30 -19.20
CA PRO A 114 -0.23 -6.36 -18.21
C PRO A 114 -1.57 -6.36 -17.48
N PRO A 115 -1.93 -7.47 -16.80
CA PRO A 115 -3.14 -7.56 -16.00
C PRO A 115 -3.27 -6.37 -15.05
N HIS A 116 -4.49 -5.83 -14.95
CA HIS A 116 -4.84 -4.73 -14.03
C HIS A 116 -4.08 -3.41 -14.24
N ALA A 117 -3.28 -3.25 -15.29
CA ALA A 117 -2.52 -2.03 -15.53
C ALA A 117 -3.41 -0.78 -15.62
N VAL A 118 -4.58 -0.90 -16.25
CA VAL A 118 -5.56 0.19 -16.33
C VAL A 118 -6.05 0.60 -14.93
N LYS A 119 -6.21 -0.37 -14.01
CA LYS A 119 -6.58 -0.08 -12.61
C LYS A 119 -5.45 0.65 -11.91
N LEU A 120 -4.20 0.24 -12.11
CA LEU A 120 -3.02 0.92 -11.56
C LEU A 120 -2.88 2.37 -12.07
N LEU A 121 -3.26 2.68 -13.31
CA LEU A 121 -3.28 4.07 -13.79
C LEU A 121 -4.20 4.99 -12.97
N SER A 122 -5.24 4.44 -12.33
CA SER A 122 -6.11 5.23 -11.44
C SER A 122 -5.37 5.71 -10.17
N VAL A 123 -4.45 4.90 -9.64
CA VAL A 123 -3.58 5.28 -8.52
C VAL A 123 -2.61 6.38 -8.95
N MET A 124 -2.05 6.29 -10.16
CA MET A 124 -1.21 7.36 -10.69
C MET A 124 -1.96 8.68 -10.82
N LYS A 125 -3.20 8.64 -11.31
CA LYS A 125 -4.03 9.84 -11.44
C LYS A 125 -4.25 10.50 -10.08
N SER A 126 -4.49 9.72 -9.02
CA SER A 126 -4.67 10.28 -7.67
C SER A 126 -3.38 10.87 -7.10
N MET A 127 -2.23 10.22 -7.32
CA MET A 127 -0.92 10.76 -6.92
C MET A 127 -0.61 12.09 -7.64
N ALA A 128 -0.88 12.18 -8.95
CA ALA A 128 -0.61 13.38 -9.75
C ALA A 128 -1.52 14.57 -9.41
N GLN A 129 -2.68 14.32 -8.82
CA GLN A 129 -3.62 15.36 -8.38
C GLN A 129 -3.23 16.00 -7.03
N ARG A 130 -2.17 15.52 -6.37
CA ARG A 130 -1.61 16.14 -5.16
C ARG A 130 -0.90 17.46 -5.48
N ASN A 131 -1.69 18.48 -5.82
CA ASN A 131 -1.22 19.84 -5.97
C ASN A 131 -1.41 20.60 -4.66
N GLY A 132 -0.37 20.61 -3.83
CA GLY A 132 -0.24 21.46 -2.65
C GLY A 132 1.24 21.77 -2.39
N PRO A 133 1.59 22.97 -1.90
CA PRO A 133 2.96 23.51 -1.89
C PRO A 133 3.99 22.69 -1.09
N ASP A 134 3.55 21.75 -0.23
CA ASP A 134 4.40 20.92 0.63
C ASP A 134 4.60 19.48 0.13
N SER A 135 4.26 19.17 -1.13
CA SER A 135 4.52 17.85 -1.73
C SER A 135 5.97 17.68 -2.19
N PHE A 136 6.93 18.04 -1.33
CA PHE A 136 8.33 17.73 -1.55
C PHE A 136 8.61 16.32 -1.04
N PHE A 137 9.03 15.47 -1.96
CA PHE A 137 9.70 14.20 -1.74
C PHE A 137 10.44 14.15 -0.40
N SER A 138 9.93 13.35 0.54
CA SER A 138 10.67 13.03 1.76
C SER A 138 11.75 12.02 1.40
N PHE A 139 12.93 12.53 1.02
CA PHE A 139 14.12 11.70 0.86
C PHE A 139 14.72 11.43 2.25
N PRO A 140 14.96 10.17 2.64
CA PRO A 140 15.77 9.86 3.82
C PRO A 140 17.24 10.14 3.47
N GLY A 141 17.62 11.41 3.52
CA GLY A 141 18.95 11.89 3.18
C GLY A 141 19.23 13.16 3.97
N LYS A 142 19.85 12.98 5.14
CA LYS A 142 20.52 13.98 6.01
C LYS A 142 20.30 15.45 5.58
N SER A 143 19.45 16.16 6.32
CA SER A 143 19.52 17.63 6.37
C SER A 143 20.82 18.05 7.05
N ALA A 144 21.91 18.09 6.28
CA ALA A 144 23.06 18.92 6.58
C ALA A 144 22.92 20.19 5.75
N ALA A 145 22.27 21.21 6.32
CA ALA A 145 22.34 22.56 5.82
C ALA A 145 22.27 23.53 7.00
N VAL A 146 23.44 23.78 7.58
CA VAL A 146 23.75 25.04 8.25
C VAL A 146 23.39 26.19 7.30
N ARG A 147 22.62 27.17 7.78
CA ARG A 147 22.71 28.53 7.27
C ARG A 147 22.75 29.52 8.43
N ARG A 148 23.64 30.50 8.22
CA ARG A 148 24.12 31.55 9.11
C ARG A 148 23.02 32.48 9.59
#